data_AF-A0A0M9VML3-F1
#
_entry.id   AF-A0A0M9VML3-F1
#
_cell.length_a   1.000
_cell.length_b   1.000
_cell.length_c   1.000
_cell.angle_alpha   90.00
_cell.angle_beta   90.00
_cell.angle_gamma   90.00
#
_symmetry.space_group_name_H-M   'P 1'
#
loop_
_entity.id
_entity.type
_entity.pdbx_description
1 polymer ?
#
loop_
_entity_poly.entity_id
_entity_poly.type
_entity_poly.pdbx_seq_one_letter_code
_entity_poly.pdbx_strand_id
1 'polypeptide(L)'
;MPRRSVVAVAPINLSQRISTLAIAILVAGVALAILTTRDHLWWQLHFSQLGTFGDFSSSSFNGAVIIAGALLVLYAVFLAADLAHVMTIRASRGLRWAIASAGLHLTVVGLIPIPVSMDMHDRAAAGLALSFLAMFAFALGLRKVSLRFRLGTAIGVLIIASGMVLLILQVITLAAYEAMAFGIVGIWLPALNRVVRGWMPHTNRSAAGHRTARAVPGDEADEPSRRAPHRPIRRRVRRPRNRAYLPNTPRTISAARSTQGSTRPTAPAHATLSGAPRRTRARAAGMTTAGRDRSHRPSASRRP
;
A
#
# COMPACT_ATOMS: atom_id res chain seq x y z
N MET A 1 10.21 -29.97 -20.15
CA MET A 1 9.71 -30.12 -18.76
C MET A 1 8.90 -28.89 -18.38
N PRO A 2 7.61 -28.99 -18.02
CA PRO A 2 6.84 -27.83 -17.61
C PRO A 2 7.14 -27.49 -16.15
N ARG A 3 7.59 -26.25 -15.91
CA ARG A 3 7.77 -25.65 -14.58
C ARG A 3 6.40 -25.56 -13.90
N ARG A 4 6.13 -26.43 -12.93
CA ARG A 4 5.00 -26.26 -12.01
C ARG A 4 5.31 -25.07 -11.11
N SER A 5 4.87 -23.87 -11.50
CA SER A 5 4.74 -22.76 -10.57
C SER A 5 3.66 -23.15 -9.57
N VAL A 6 4.07 -23.62 -8.40
CA VAL A 6 3.21 -23.77 -7.23
C VAL A 6 2.85 -22.34 -6.81
N VAL A 7 1.83 -21.79 -7.43
CA VAL A 7 1.18 -20.58 -6.94
C VAL A 7 0.46 -21.05 -5.68
N ALA A 8 1.07 -20.79 -4.53
CA ALA A 8 0.38 -20.89 -3.26
C ALA A 8 -0.86 -20.00 -3.38
N VAL A 9 -2.03 -20.62 -3.53
CA VAL A 9 -3.31 -19.94 -3.50
C VAL A 9 -3.50 -19.55 -2.04
N ALA A 10 -2.94 -18.39 -1.66
CA ALA A 10 -3.22 -17.79 -0.38
C ALA A 10 -4.75 -17.66 -0.26
N PRO A 11 -5.34 -17.98 0.91
CA PRO A 11 -6.77 -17.80 1.08
C PRO A 11 -7.12 -16.36 0.75
N ILE A 12 -8.26 -16.15 0.07
CA ILE A 12 -8.78 -14.90 -0.56
C ILE A 12 -8.84 -13.68 0.40
N ASN A 13 -8.37 -13.81 1.64
CA ASN A 13 -8.45 -12.83 2.72
C ASN A 13 -7.14 -12.66 3.53
N LEU A 14 -6.03 -13.31 3.14
CA LEU A 14 -4.83 -13.39 3.99
C LEU A 14 -4.19 -12.01 4.22
N SER A 15 -3.96 -11.24 3.16
CA SER A 15 -3.43 -9.86 3.22
C SER A 15 -4.20 -9.02 4.24
N GLN A 16 -5.52 -9.16 4.23
CA GLN A 16 -6.39 -8.36 5.07
C GLN A 16 -6.35 -8.78 6.52
N ARG A 17 -6.39 -10.09 6.80
CA ARG A 17 -6.22 -10.62 8.15
C ARG A 17 -4.90 -10.14 8.75
N ILE A 18 -3.83 -10.15 7.96
CA ILE A 18 -2.51 -9.65 8.39
C ILE A 18 -2.57 -8.15 8.69
N SER A 19 -3.13 -7.33 7.80
CA SER A 19 -3.22 -5.88 8.04
C SER A 19 -4.14 -5.53 9.23
N THR A 20 -5.27 -6.21 9.40
CA THR A 20 -6.17 -6.02 10.54
C THR A 20 -5.46 -6.41 11.83
N LEU A 21 -4.72 -7.52 11.82
CA LEU A 21 -3.93 -7.96 12.98
C LEU A 21 -2.82 -6.95 13.30
N ALA A 22 -2.11 -6.43 12.30
CA ALA A 22 -1.08 -5.41 12.48
C ALA A 22 -1.65 -4.16 13.16
N ILE A 23 -2.78 -3.66 12.68
CA ILE A 23 -3.47 -2.49 13.25
C ILE A 23 -3.95 -2.79 14.67
N ALA A 24 -4.58 -3.95 14.89
CA ALA A 24 -5.10 -4.32 16.20
C ALA A 24 -3.97 -4.41 17.26
N ILE A 25 -2.85 -5.04 16.90
CA ILE A 25 -1.67 -5.13 17.76
C ILE A 25 -1.11 -3.74 18.05
N LEU A 26 -0.95 -2.90 17.02
CA LEU A 26 -0.43 -1.54 17.19
C LEU A 26 -1.32 -0.72 18.13
N VAL A 27 -2.63 -0.71 17.89
CA VAL A 27 -3.59 0.04 18.71
C VAL A 27 -3.62 -0.48 20.14
N ALA A 28 -3.66 -1.81 20.33
CA ALA A 28 -3.68 -2.40 21.66
C ALA A 28 -2.39 -2.11 22.44
N GLY A 29 -1.23 -2.25 21.81
CA GLY A 29 0.05 -1.98 22.46
C GLY A 29 0.28 -0.52 22.79
N VAL A 30 -0.09 0.39 21.89
CA VAL A 30 -0.09 1.84 22.16
C VAL A 30 -1.04 2.17 23.30
N ALA A 31 -2.28 1.65 23.28
CA ALA A 31 -3.24 1.92 24.33
C ALA A 31 -2.74 1.41 25.69
N LEU A 32 -2.18 0.20 25.75
CA LEU A 32 -1.54 -0.33 26.94
C LEU A 32 -0.36 0.54 27.40
N ALA A 33 0.47 1.02 26.48
CA ALA A 33 1.58 1.90 26.80
C ALA A 33 1.10 3.23 27.41
N ILE A 34 0.09 3.86 26.82
CA ILE A 34 -0.53 5.09 27.35
C ILE A 34 -1.13 4.84 28.74
N LEU A 35 -1.81 3.71 28.94
CA LEU A 35 -2.47 3.41 30.21
C LEU A 35 -1.50 3.09 31.35
N THR A 36 -0.28 2.70 31.02
CA THR A 36 0.72 2.22 31.98
C THR A 36 1.96 3.11 32.09
N THR A 37 2.06 4.16 31.25
CA THR A 37 3.18 5.11 31.31
C THR A 37 3.19 5.85 32.64
N ARG A 38 4.39 6.04 33.19
CA ARG A 38 4.61 6.85 34.40
C ARG A 38 4.96 8.30 34.06
N ASP A 39 5.31 8.58 32.80
CA ASP A 39 5.57 9.93 32.32
C ASP A 39 4.24 10.62 32.06
N HIS A 40 3.90 11.65 32.83
CA HIS A 40 2.66 12.43 32.68
C HIS A 40 2.74 13.46 31.54
N LEU A 41 3.94 13.73 31.03
CA LEU A 41 4.23 14.69 29.97
C LEU A 41 4.61 14.01 28.64
N TRP A 42 4.36 12.70 28.52
CA TRP A 42 4.70 11.88 27.35
C TRP A 42 4.27 12.47 25.99
N TRP A 43 3.21 13.28 25.99
CA TRP A 43 2.57 13.89 24.83
C TRP A 43 3.17 15.25 24.41
N GLN A 44 4.09 15.81 25.20
CA GLN A 44 4.68 17.13 24.93
C GLN A 44 5.74 17.10 23.83
N LEU A 45 6.46 15.98 23.72
CA LEU A 45 7.57 15.85 22.78
C LEU A 45 7.20 14.93 21.62
N HIS A 46 7.39 13.62 21.77
CA HIS A 46 7.32 12.66 20.67
C HIS A 46 6.49 11.45 21.10
N PHE A 47 5.75 10.84 20.17
CA PHE A 47 4.87 9.70 20.45
C PHE A 47 5.67 8.46 20.88
N SER A 48 6.89 8.32 20.35
CA SER A 48 7.84 7.29 20.74
C SER A 48 8.41 7.45 22.16
N GLN A 49 8.09 8.54 22.87
CA GLN A 49 8.42 8.70 24.28
C GLN A 49 7.87 7.54 25.13
N LEU A 50 6.71 6.99 24.75
CA LEU A 50 6.12 5.79 25.34
C LEU A 50 7.07 4.57 25.31
N GLY A 51 8.02 4.54 24.39
CA GLY A 51 9.02 3.48 24.19
C GLY A 51 10.34 3.67 24.97
N THR A 52 10.50 4.72 25.75
CA THR A 52 11.83 5.24 26.15
C THR A 52 12.33 4.74 27.50
N PHE A 53 11.46 4.58 28.49
CA PHE A 53 11.87 4.47 29.91
C PHE A 53 12.20 3.05 30.40
N GLY A 54 12.19 2.04 29.52
CA GLY A 54 12.54 0.65 29.87
C GLY A 54 11.55 -0.03 30.82
N ASP A 55 10.35 0.52 30.96
CA ASP A 55 9.27 0.01 31.80
C ASP A 55 8.25 -0.82 30.99
N PHE A 56 7.13 -1.18 31.63
CA PHE A 56 6.06 -1.94 30.97
C PHE A 56 5.44 -1.17 29.80
N SER A 57 5.32 0.15 29.90
CA SER A 57 4.86 1.02 28.81
C SER A 57 5.80 0.90 27.61
N SER A 58 7.11 0.98 27.87
CA SER A 58 8.16 0.86 26.86
C SER A 58 8.13 -0.48 26.13
N SER A 59 8.00 -1.57 26.90
CA SER A 59 7.91 -2.93 26.34
C SER A 59 6.64 -3.12 25.49
N SER A 60 5.51 -2.58 25.96
CA SER A 60 4.22 -2.67 25.26
C SER A 60 4.23 -1.88 23.95
N PHE A 61 4.74 -0.65 23.97
CA PHE A 61 4.85 0.20 22.78
C PHE A 61 5.82 -0.38 21.76
N ASN A 62 7.08 -0.62 22.16
CA ASN A 62 8.12 -1.08 21.24
C ASN A 62 7.79 -2.47 20.68
N GLY A 63 7.31 -3.39 21.52
CA GLY A 63 6.90 -4.71 21.07
C GLY A 63 5.78 -4.67 20.03
N ALA A 64 4.76 -3.84 20.27
CA ALA A 64 3.65 -3.69 19.33
C ALA A 64 4.08 -3.06 18.00
N VAL A 65 4.92 -2.03 18.05
CA VAL A 65 5.50 -1.36 16.88
C VAL A 65 6.36 -2.33 16.05
N ILE A 66 7.19 -3.16 16.70
CA ILE A 66 8.00 -4.20 16.04
C ILE A 66 7.11 -5.21 15.32
N ILE A 67 6.12 -5.78 16.03
CA ILE A 67 5.26 -6.83 15.49
C ILE A 67 4.35 -6.27 14.39
N ALA A 68 3.75 -5.10 14.59
CA ALA A 68 2.92 -4.45 13.58
C ALA A 68 3.73 -4.09 12.32
N GLY A 69 4.97 -3.61 12.49
CA GLY A 69 5.89 -3.35 11.37
C GLY A 69 6.20 -4.60 10.56
N ALA A 70 6.53 -5.70 11.23
CA ALA A 70 6.80 -6.99 10.58
C ALA A 70 5.57 -7.52 9.82
N LEU A 71 4.38 -7.41 10.43
CA LEU A 71 3.12 -7.77 9.78
C LEU A 71 2.82 -6.87 8.58
N LEU A 72 3.19 -5.59 8.62
CA LEU A 72 3.00 -4.67 7.49
C LEU A 72 3.92 -5.02 6.30
N VAL A 73 5.16 -5.45 6.57
CA VAL A 73 6.04 -6.01 5.54
C VAL A 73 5.40 -7.25 4.93
N LEU A 74 4.87 -8.16 5.75
CA LEU A 74 4.21 -9.37 5.28
C LEU A 74 2.95 -9.05 4.47
N TYR A 75 2.18 -8.05 4.90
CA TYR A 75 1.01 -7.54 4.17
C TYR A 75 1.38 -7.09 2.75
N ALA A 76 2.47 -6.35 2.59
CA ALA A 76 2.92 -5.88 1.27
C ALA A 76 3.19 -7.04 0.28
N VAL A 77 3.69 -8.17 0.77
CA VAL A 77 3.93 -9.38 -0.04
C VAL A 77 2.61 -9.96 -0.54
N PHE A 78 1.65 -10.20 0.36
CA PHE A 78 0.37 -10.81 -0.01
C PHE A 78 -0.55 -9.87 -0.80
N LEU A 79 -0.45 -8.56 -0.56
CA LEU A 79 -1.21 -7.55 -1.29
C LEU A 79 -0.91 -7.54 -2.81
N ALA A 80 0.24 -8.09 -3.23
CA ALA A 80 0.61 -8.18 -4.65
C ALA A 80 -0.40 -8.94 -5.50
N ALA A 81 -0.92 -10.05 -4.98
CA ALA A 81 -1.92 -10.86 -5.66
C ALA A 81 -3.23 -10.07 -5.83
N ASP A 82 -3.63 -9.33 -4.80
CA ASP A 82 -4.90 -8.62 -4.79
C ASP A 82 -4.87 -7.35 -5.67
N LEU A 83 -3.70 -6.70 -5.80
CA LEU A 83 -3.54 -5.46 -6.56
C LEU A 83 -3.47 -5.65 -8.08
N ALA A 84 -3.18 -6.86 -8.56
CA ALA A 84 -2.97 -7.14 -9.99
C ALA A 84 -4.18 -6.77 -10.88
N HIS A 85 -5.38 -6.76 -10.30
CA HIS A 85 -6.63 -6.49 -11.02
C HIS A 85 -7.10 -5.04 -10.97
N VAL A 86 -6.53 -4.21 -10.08
CA VAL A 86 -7.03 -2.85 -9.78
C VAL A 86 -6.07 -1.73 -10.15
N MET A 87 -4.82 -2.04 -10.49
CA MET A 87 -3.82 -1.02 -10.84
C MET A 87 -2.75 -1.56 -11.80
N THR A 88 -1.93 -0.66 -12.35
CA THR A 88 -0.81 -1.07 -13.20
C THR A 88 0.28 -1.79 -12.40
N ILE A 89 1.09 -2.62 -13.06
CA ILE A 89 2.23 -3.31 -12.45
C ILE A 89 3.20 -2.31 -11.78
N ARG A 90 3.38 -1.12 -12.36
CA ARG A 90 4.24 -0.07 -11.81
C ARG A 90 3.65 0.56 -10.54
N ALA A 91 2.38 0.95 -10.56
CA ALA A 91 1.70 1.50 -9.37
C ALA A 91 1.61 0.47 -8.23
N SER A 92 1.32 -0.80 -8.57
CA SER A 92 1.30 -1.91 -7.60
C SER A 92 2.65 -2.14 -6.95
N ARG A 93 3.75 -2.08 -7.71
CA ARG A 93 5.09 -2.17 -7.15
C ARG A 93 5.37 -1.00 -6.21
N GLY A 94 5.07 0.22 -6.65
CA GLY A 94 5.27 1.42 -5.83
C GLY A 94 4.54 1.36 -4.49
N LEU A 95 3.24 1.03 -4.51
CA LEU A 95 2.45 0.92 -3.28
C LEU A 95 2.99 -0.17 -2.34
N ARG A 96 3.35 -1.33 -2.87
CA ARG A 96 3.92 -2.42 -2.05
C ARG A 96 5.25 -2.06 -1.43
N TRP A 97 6.15 -1.44 -2.20
CA TRP A 97 7.42 -0.97 -1.66
C TRP A 97 7.22 0.10 -0.60
N ALA A 98 6.27 1.02 -0.78
CA ALA A 98 5.95 2.03 0.23
C ALA A 98 5.40 1.38 1.52
N ILE A 99 4.52 0.40 1.42
CA ILE A 99 4.00 -0.35 2.58
C ILE A 99 5.10 -1.15 3.28
N ALA A 100 5.92 -1.88 2.51
CA ALA A 100 7.03 -2.66 3.08
C ALA A 100 8.07 -1.76 3.75
N SER A 101 8.39 -0.61 3.12
CA SER A 101 9.26 0.40 3.69
C SER A 101 8.68 0.97 4.98
N ALA A 102 7.39 1.30 5.03
CA ALA A 102 6.73 1.75 6.25
C ALA A 102 6.84 0.68 7.36
N GLY A 103 6.59 -0.58 7.04
CA GLY A 103 6.73 -1.68 8.00
C GLY A 103 8.14 -1.82 8.55
N LEU A 104 9.15 -1.72 7.69
CA LEU A 104 10.56 -1.80 8.09
C LEU A 104 10.96 -0.63 9.00
N HIS A 105 10.64 0.61 8.62
CA HIS A 105 10.94 1.78 9.43
C HIS A 105 10.22 1.72 10.78
N LEU A 106 8.97 1.28 10.78
CA LEU A 106 8.20 1.07 12.01
C LEU A 106 8.90 0.03 12.91
N THR A 107 9.34 -1.09 12.37
CA THR A 107 10.11 -2.08 13.14
C THR A 107 11.42 -1.50 13.69
N VAL A 108 12.16 -0.72 12.90
CA VAL A 108 13.41 -0.08 13.35
C VAL A 108 13.16 0.92 14.49
N VAL A 109 12.09 1.71 14.43
CA VAL A 109 11.68 2.64 15.51
C VAL A 109 11.49 1.92 16.84
N GLY A 110 10.88 0.72 16.83
CA GLY A 110 10.72 -0.08 18.05
C GLY A 110 11.98 -0.82 18.50
N LEU A 111 12.86 -1.22 17.56
CA LEU A 111 14.14 -1.87 17.89
C LEU A 111 15.20 -0.91 18.42
N ILE A 112 15.15 0.36 18.00
CA ILE A 112 16.09 1.40 18.39
C ILE A 112 15.30 2.53 19.06
N PRO A 113 14.96 2.39 20.37
CA PRO A 113 14.35 3.47 21.13
C PRO A 113 15.28 4.69 21.23
N ILE A 114 14.70 5.86 21.54
CA ILE A 114 15.42 7.15 21.62
C ILE A 114 16.71 7.08 22.46
N PRO A 115 16.74 6.47 23.67
CA PRO A 115 17.96 6.44 24.49
C PRO A 115 19.10 5.61 23.90
N VAL A 116 18.81 4.70 22.94
CA VAL A 116 19.82 3.85 22.31
C VAL A 116 20.55 4.62 21.21
N SER A 117 19.79 5.27 20.31
CA SER A 117 20.36 6.12 19.27
C SER A 117 19.30 7.07 18.72
N MET A 118 19.36 8.33 19.17
CA MET A 118 18.46 9.38 18.71
C MET A 118 18.54 9.60 17.18
N ASP A 119 19.76 9.69 16.63
CA ASP A 119 19.95 9.91 15.18
C ASP A 119 19.38 8.76 14.32
N MET A 120 19.58 7.50 14.72
CA MET A 120 19.00 6.38 13.98
C MET A 120 17.48 6.33 14.13
N HIS A 121 16.96 6.65 15.32
CA HIS A 121 15.53 6.72 15.58
C HIS A 121 14.86 7.80 14.71
N ASP A 122 15.44 9.00 14.67
CA ASP A 122 14.91 10.13 13.90
C ASP A 122 14.93 9.85 12.40
N ARG A 123 16.00 9.23 11.88
CA ARG A 123 16.05 8.79 10.48
C ARG A 123 14.99 7.72 10.20
N ALA A 124 14.77 6.80 11.14
CA ALA A 124 13.75 5.78 11.00
C ALA A 124 12.34 6.39 10.98
N ALA A 125 12.04 7.33 11.88
CA ALA A 125 10.79 8.07 11.94
C ALA A 125 10.56 8.92 10.68
N ALA A 126 11.58 9.62 10.19
CA ALA A 126 11.50 10.39 8.95
C ALA A 126 11.22 9.49 7.72
N GLY A 127 11.89 8.33 7.65
CA GLY A 127 11.65 7.35 6.60
C GLY A 127 10.26 6.71 6.67
N LEU A 128 9.71 6.53 7.87
CA LEU A 128 8.32 6.10 8.07
C LEU A 128 7.33 7.14 7.51
N ALA A 129 7.52 8.42 7.85
CA ALA A 129 6.68 9.51 7.34
C ALA A 129 6.72 9.60 5.80
N LEU A 130 7.90 9.49 5.19
CA LEU A 130 8.04 9.46 3.73
C LEU A 130 7.36 8.24 3.10
N SER A 131 7.44 7.08 3.78
CA SER A 131 6.78 5.86 3.33
C SER A 131 5.25 6.00 3.33
N PHE A 132 4.68 6.62 4.37
CA PHE A 132 3.25 6.94 4.39
C PHE A 132 2.84 7.87 3.25
N LEU A 133 3.59 8.94 2.98
CA LEU A 133 3.31 9.83 1.85
C LEU A 133 3.36 9.08 0.51
N ALA A 134 4.37 8.23 0.30
CA ALA A 134 4.48 7.40 -0.88
C ALA A 134 3.30 6.43 -1.03
N MET A 135 2.82 5.83 0.08
CA MET A 135 1.63 4.96 0.06
C MET A 135 0.41 5.70 -0.50
N PHE A 136 0.12 6.90 0.00
CA PHE A 136 -1.02 7.69 -0.48
C PHE A 136 -0.85 8.10 -1.94
N ALA A 137 0.34 8.54 -2.34
CA ALA A 137 0.64 8.93 -3.72
C ALA A 137 0.42 7.76 -4.70
N PHE A 138 0.93 6.57 -4.39
CA PHE A 138 0.72 5.39 -5.24
C PHE A 138 -0.72 4.87 -5.21
N ALA A 139 -1.43 5.05 -4.10
CA ALA A 139 -2.84 4.68 -4.01
C ALA A 139 -3.76 5.49 -4.94
N LEU A 140 -3.39 6.73 -5.30
CA LEU A 140 -4.10 7.49 -6.34
C LEU A 140 -4.05 6.81 -7.71
N GLY A 141 -3.10 5.88 -7.92
CA GLY A 141 -3.01 5.04 -9.12
C GLY A 141 -4.04 3.90 -9.20
N LEU A 142 -4.89 3.72 -8.19
CA LEU A 142 -5.99 2.75 -8.22
C LEU A 142 -7.00 3.11 -9.32
N ARG A 143 -7.30 2.15 -10.20
CA ARG A 143 -8.27 2.32 -11.29
C ARG A 143 -9.67 1.99 -10.79
N LYS A 144 -10.68 2.70 -11.31
CA LYS A 144 -12.12 2.45 -11.06
C LYS A 144 -12.53 2.52 -9.57
N VAL A 145 -11.85 3.31 -8.75
CA VAL A 145 -12.24 3.49 -7.35
C VAL A 145 -13.41 4.46 -7.17
N SER A 146 -14.21 4.20 -6.13
CA SER A 146 -15.31 5.10 -5.75
C SER A 146 -14.77 6.51 -5.46
N LEU A 147 -15.58 7.53 -5.78
CA LEU A 147 -15.22 8.91 -5.48
C LEU A 147 -14.96 9.10 -3.98
N ARG A 148 -15.74 8.41 -3.12
CA ARG A 148 -15.59 8.43 -1.66
C ARG A 148 -14.19 8.00 -1.21
N PHE A 149 -13.62 6.93 -1.79
CA PHE A 149 -12.28 6.49 -1.44
C PHE A 149 -11.20 7.47 -1.90
N ARG A 150 -11.34 8.04 -3.10
CA ARG A 150 -10.41 9.06 -3.61
C ARG A 150 -10.44 10.33 -2.77
N LEU A 151 -11.63 10.82 -2.44
CA LEU A 151 -11.81 11.96 -1.53
C LEU A 151 -11.23 11.65 -0.15
N GLY A 152 -11.51 10.48 0.42
CA GLY A 152 -10.92 10.07 1.70
C GLY A 152 -9.38 10.02 1.67
N THR A 153 -8.80 9.52 0.57
CA THR A 153 -7.34 9.51 0.37
C THR A 153 -6.79 10.93 0.24
N ALA A 154 -7.45 11.80 -0.54
CA ALA A 154 -7.05 13.20 -0.68
C ALA A 154 -7.17 13.98 0.64
N ILE A 155 -8.24 13.77 1.40
CA ILE A 155 -8.44 14.34 2.74
C ILE A 155 -7.32 13.86 3.67
N GLY A 156 -7.00 12.57 3.67
CA GLY A 156 -5.88 12.04 4.46
C GLY A 156 -4.55 12.71 4.14
N VAL A 157 -4.24 12.89 2.85
CA VAL A 157 -3.05 13.63 2.39
C VAL A 157 -3.09 15.09 2.87
N LEU A 158 -4.22 15.77 2.72
CA LEU A 158 -4.38 17.15 3.17
C LEU A 158 -4.20 17.28 4.69
N ILE A 159 -4.76 16.36 5.49
CA ILE A 159 -4.60 16.39 6.95
C ILE A 159 -3.13 16.17 7.33
N ILE A 160 -2.44 15.21 6.72
CA ILE A 160 -1.00 14.97 6.98
C ILE A 160 -0.18 16.20 6.59
N ALA A 161 -0.41 16.78 5.41
CA ALA A 161 0.31 17.96 4.94
C ALA A 161 0.05 19.18 5.84
N SER A 162 -1.21 19.45 6.19
CA SER A 162 -1.57 20.52 7.12
C SER A 162 -0.99 20.29 8.51
N GLY A 163 -0.99 19.04 9.00
CA GLY A 163 -0.36 18.68 10.26
C GLY A 163 1.14 18.96 10.27
N MET A 164 1.85 18.68 9.17
CA MET A 164 3.26 19.02 9.04
C MET A 164 3.48 20.54 9.09
N VAL A 165 2.62 21.33 8.45
CA VAL A 165 2.68 22.79 8.53
C VAL A 165 2.47 23.26 9.98
N LEU A 166 1.45 22.73 10.67
CA LEU A 166 1.19 23.05 12.08
C LEU A 166 2.36 22.66 12.99
N LEU A 167 3.03 21.54 12.70
CA LEU A 167 4.23 21.09 13.41
C LEU A 167 5.41 22.05 13.18
N ILE A 168 5.66 22.47 11.93
CA ILE A 168 6.72 23.46 11.62
C ILE A 168 6.46 24.79 12.34
N LEU A 169 5.19 25.21 12.40
CA LEU A 169 4.76 26.41 13.12
C LEU A 169 4.73 26.22 14.65
N GLN A 170 5.10 25.04 15.17
CA GLN A 170 5.09 24.70 16.60
C GLN A 170 3.71 24.84 17.27
N VAL A 171 2.62 24.71 16.49
CA VAL A 171 1.24 24.75 16.99
C VAL A 171 0.82 23.41 17.61
N ILE A 172 1.35 22.31 17.07
CA ILE A 172 1.13 20.96 17.59
C ILE A 172 2.48 20.31 17.93
N THR A 173 2.47 19.41 18.92
CA THR A 173 3.65 18.63 19.29
C THR A 173 3.95 17.58 18.21
N LEU A 174 5.20 17.12 18.14
CA LEU A 174 5.56 16.01 17.25
C LEU A 174 4.75 14.76 17.60
N ALA A 175 4.53 14.50 18.90
CA ALA A 175 3.68 13.41 19.36
C ALA A 175 2.25 13.47 18.80
N ALA A 176 1.64 14.67 18.78
CA ALA A 176 0.30 14.86 18.21
C ALA A 176 0.29 14.61 16.70
N TYR A 177 1.31 15.10 15.98
CA TYR A 177 1.47 14.84 14.55
C TYR A 177 1.62 13.35 14.24
N GLU A 178 2.48 12.65 14.99
CA GLU A 178 2.71 11.21 14.84
C GLU A 178 1.45 10.40 15.14
N ALA A 179 0.76 10.68 16.26
CA ALA A 179 -0.50 10.01 16.61
C ALA A 179 -1.57 10.20 15.52
N MET A 180 -1.69 11.43 15.00
CA MET A 180 -2.59 11.73 13.88
C MET A 180 -2.21 10.94 12.62
N ALA A 181 -0.94 10.92 12.23
CA ALA A 181 -0.46 10.19 11.06
C ALA A 181 -0.73 8.67 11.19
N PHE A 182 -0.44 8.07 12.34
CA PHE A 182 -0.75 6.68 12.63
C PHE A 182 -2.26 6.40 12.59
N GLY A 183 -3.08 7.30 13.15
CA GLY A 183 -4.53 7.19 13.12
C GLY A 183 -5.07 7.21 11.69
N ILE A 184 -4.59 8.13 10.85
CA ILE A 184 -5.01 8.25 9.45
C ILE A 184 -4.64 6.98 8.67
N VAL A 185 -3.40 6.49 8.80
CA VAL A 185 -2.97 5.25 8.13
C VAL A 185 -3.76 4.04 8.64
N GLY A 186 -4.01 3.97 9.95
CA GLY A 186 -4.81 2.93 10.59
C GLY A 186 -6.26 2.90 10.11
N ILE A 187 -6.86 4.05 9.80
CA ILE A 187 -8.20 4.16 9.20
C ILE A 187 -8.16 3.85 7.70
N TRP A 188 -7.10 4.28 7.02
CA TRP A 188 -6.96 4.19 5.57
C TRP A 188 -6.69 2.76 5.08
N LEU A 189 -5.84 1.99 5.77
CA LEU A 189 -5.50 0.60 5.40
C LEU A 189 -6.74 -0.32 5.31
N PRO A 190 -7.68 -0.34 6.29
CA PRO A 190 -8.94 -1.07 6.16
C PRO A 190 -9.82 -0.56 5.00
N ALA A 191 -9.80 0.74 4.70
CA ALA A 191 -10.50 1.29 3.55
C ALA A 191 -9.91 0.80 2.22
N LEU A 192 -8.58 0.74 2.11
CA LEU A 192 -7.87 0.15 0.97
C LEU A 192 -8.29 -1.32 0.78
N ASN A 193 -8.28 -2.11 1.85
CA ASN A 193 -8.70 -3.51 1.80
C ASN A 193 -10.13 -3.67 1.27
N ARG A 194 -11.07 -2.83 1.70
CA ARG A 194 -12.46 -2.85 1.20
C ARG A 194 -12.54 -2.55 -0.29
N VAL A 195 -11.77 -1.59 -0.77
CA VAL A 195 -11.70 -1.28 -2.21
C VAL A 195 -11.17 -2.47 -2.98
N VAL A 196 -10.04 -3.03 -2.55
CA VAL A 196 -9.40 -4.16 -3.22
C VAL A 196 -10.31 -5.40 -3.25
N ARG A 197 -11.08 -5.67 -2.18
CA ARG A 197 -12.13 -6.72 -2.16
C ARG A 197 -13.19 -6.56 -3.22
N GLY A 198 -13.66 -5.32 -3.43
CA GLY A 198 -14.77 -5.04 -4.35
C GLY A 198 -14.50 -5.48 -5.79
N TRP A 199 -13.22 -5.69 -6.13
CA TRP A 199 -12.76 -6.11 -7.45
C TRP A 199 -12.36 -7.58 -7.53
N MET A 200 -12.30 -8.29 -6.40
CA MET A 200 -12.00 -9.71 -6.39
C MET A 200 -13.22 -10.47 -6.94
N PRO A 201 -13.08 -11.23 -8.04
CA PRO A 201 -14.17 -12.03 -8.55
C PRO A 201 -14.71 -12.90 -7.41
N HIS A 202 -16.00 -12.80 -7.11
CA HIS A 202 -16.64 -13.72 -6.19
C HIS A 202 -16.53 -15.12 -6.82
N THR A 203 -15.50 -15.88 -6.45
CA THR A 203 -15.38 -17.28 -6.83
C THR A 203 -16.62 -17.98 -6.29
N ASN A 204 -17.45 -18.38 -7.24
CA ASN A 204 -18.84 -18.74 -7.13
C ASN A 204 -19.11 -19.71 -5.95
N ARG A 205 -19.46 -19.19 -4.77
CA ARG A 205 -19.89 -19.98 -3.60
C ARG A 205 -21.22 -20.71 -3.88
N SER A 206 -21.92 -20.35 -4.96
CA SER A 206 -23.20 -20.95 -5.37
C SER A 206 -23.06 -22.29 -6.11
N ALA A 207 -21.86 -22.68 -6.56
CA ALA A 207 -21.68 -23.93 -7.31
C ALA A 207 -21.62 -25.19 -6.42
N ALA A 208 -21.33 -25.05 -5.13
CA ALA A 208 -21.26 -26.17 -4.17
C ALA A 208 -22.63 -26.52 -3.56
N GLY A 209 -23.57 -25.57 -3.50
CA GLY A 209 -24.89 -25.78 -2.90
C GLY A 209 -25.96 -26.35 -3.84
N HIS A 210 -25.68 -26.49 -5.14
CA HIS A 210 -26.64 -27.00 -6.13
C HIS A 210 -26.30 -28.39 -6.69
N ARG A 211 -25.18 -29.01 -6.27
CA ARG A 211 -24.74 -30.31 -6.79
C ARG A 211 -24.94 -31.50 -5.85
N THR A 212 -25.49 -31.29 -4.65
CA THR A 212 -25.84 -32.37 -3.70
C THR A 212 -27.33 -32.71 -3.66
N ALA A 213 -28.18 -32.04 -4.44
CA ALA A 213 -29.63 -32.28 -4.45
C ALA A 213 -30.14 -33.10 -5.65
N ARG A 214 -29.26 -33.65 -6.50
CA ARG A 214 -29.71 -34.43 -7.68
C ARG A 214 -28.75 -35.54 -8.08
N ALA A 215 -28.80 -36.65 -7.35
CA ALA A 215 -28.59 -38.00 -7.88
C ALA A 215 -28.85 -39.03 -6.77
N VAL A 216 -30.09 -39.52 -6.68
CA VAL A 216 -30.38 -40.87 -6.17
C VAL A 216 -31.08 -41.59 -7.32
N PRO A 217 -30.39 -42.48 -8.06
CA PRO A 217 -31.03 -43.49 -8.87
C PRO A 217 -31.47 -44.64 -7.95
N GLY A 218 -32.73 -45.02 -8.02
CA GLY A 218 -33.25 -46.22 -7.35
C GLY A 218 -32.95 -47.47 -8.17
N ASP A 219 -32.78 -48.59 -7.46
CA ASP A 219 -32.96 -49.95 -7.98
C ASP A 219 -33.73 -50.78 -6.93
N GLU A 220 -34.49 -51.73 -7.45
CA GLU A 220 -35.69 -52.40 -6.94
C GLU A 220 -35.49 -53.43 -5.80
N ALA A 221 -36.56 -53.69 -5.02
CA ALA A 221 -37.06 -55.05 -4.73
C ALA A 221 -38.46 -55.04 -4.01
N ASP A 222 -39.36 -55.86 -4.57
CA ASP A 222 -40.49 -56.64 -3.98
C ASP A 222 -41.81 -56.02 -3.43
N GLU A 223 -42.87 -56.16 -4.27
CA GLU A 223 -44.28 -56.64 -4.10
C GLU A 223 -45.10 -56.52 -2.77
N PRO A 224 -46.46 -56.77 -2.75
CA PRO A 224 -47.51 -56.64 -3.78
C PRO A 224 -48.83 -55.96 -3.30
N SER A 225 -49.69 -55.63 -4.29
CA SER A 225 -51.18 -55.63 -4.26
C SER A 225 -51.97 -54.83 -3.19
N ARG A 226 -52.71 -53.80 -3.64
CA ARG A 226 -54.18 -53.68 -3.46
C ARG A 226 -54.80 -52.41 -4.11
N ARG A 227 -55.84 -52.67 -4.91
CA ARG A 227 -57.05 -51.85 -5.21
C ARG A 227 -56.92 -50.45 -5.84
N ALA A 228 -57.49 -50.34 -7.05
CA ALA A 228 -57.96 -49.14 -7.75
C ALA A 228 -59.21 -48.50 -7.04
N PRO A 229 -59.93 -47.46 -7.57
CA PRO A 229 -59.78 -46.69 -8.83
C PRO A 229 -60.15 -45.15 -8.79
N HIS A 230 -59.99 -44.47 -9.95
CA HIS A 230 -60.61 -43.19 -10.41
C HIS A 230 -60.14 -41.85 -9.75
N ARG A 231 -60.04 -40.66 -10.36
CA ARG A 231 -60.72 -39.92 -11.46
C ARG A 231 -59.80 -38.74 -11.94
N PRO A 232 -60.13 -37.92 -12.98
CA PRO A 232 -59.17 -37.25 -13.85
C PRO A 232 -59.12 -35.70 -13.74
N ILE A 233 -58.37 -35.09 -14.69
CA ILE A 233 -58.52 -33.73 -15.28
C ILE A 233 -57.68 -32.59 -14.65
N ARG A 234 -56.62 -32.13 -15.35
CA ARG A 234 -56.61 -30.85 -16.11
C ARG A 234 -55.29 -30.60 -16.85
N ARG A 235 -55.41 -30.71 -18.17
CA ARG A 235 -54.46 -30.35 -19.22
C ARG A 235 -54.22 -28.82 -19.20
N ARG A 236 -53.00 -28.35 -19.00
CA ARG A 236 -52.60 -26.97 -19.31
C ARG A 236 -51.59 -26.97 -20.45
N VAL A 237 -52.11 -26.78 -21.66
CA VAL A 237 -51.35 -26.53 -22.88
C VAL A 237 -50.70 -25.14 -22.74
N ARG A 238 -49.38 -25.07 -22.80
CA ARG A 238 -48.64 -23.79 -22.95
C ARG A 238 -47.97 -23.81 -24.31
N ARG A 239 -48.56 -23.07 -25.26
CA ARG A 239 -48.04 -22.87 -26.63
C ARG A 239 -46.68 -22.14 -26.61
N PRO A 240 -45.74 -22.50 -27.49
CA PRO A 240 -44.55 -21.71 -27.76
C PRO A 240 -44.87 -20.57 -28.75
N ARG A 241 -44.32 -19.37 -28.52
CA ARG A 241 -44.47 -18.22 -29.42
C ARG A 241 -43.19 -18.10 -30.26
N ASN A 242 -43.26 -18.53 -31.51
CA ASN A 242 -42.21 -18.32 -32.51
C ASN A 242 -42.23 -16.88 -33.04
N ARG A 243 -41.05 -16.25 -32.95
CA ARG A 243 -40.30 -15.53 -34.00
C ARG A 243 -41.09 -14.94 -35.19
N ALA A 244 -40.97 -13.63 -35.38
CA ALA A 244 -41.10 -12.97 -36.68
C ALA A 244 -39.85 -12.12 -36.95
N TYR A 245 -39.46 -12.07 -38.21
CA TYR A 245 -38.19 -11.65 -38.80
C TYR A 245 -38.48 -10.53 -39.82
N LEU A 246 -37.45 -9.67 -40.07
CA LEU A 246 -37.22 -8.71 -41.18
C LEU A 246 -37.80 -7.27 -41.10
N PRO A 247 -37.24 -6.31 -41.88
CA PRO A 247 -36.00 -6.31 -42.69
C PRO A 247 -35.05 -5.11 -42.48
N ASN A 248 -33.80 -5.29 -42.92
CA ASN A 248 -32.80 -4.25 -43.19
C ASN A 248 -33.27 -3.27 -44.29
N THR A 249 -32.97 -1.98 -44.12
CA THR A 249 -33.02 -0.96 -45.18
C THR A 249 -31.62 -0.42 -45.52
N PRO A 250 -31.38 0.08 -46.75
CA PRO A 250 -30.06 0.17 -47.35
C PRO A 250 -29.41 1.55 -47.27
N ARG A 251 -28.07 1.51 -47.43
CA ARG A 251 -27.10 2.57 -47.74
C ARG A 251 -27.65 3.80 -48.46
N THR A 252 -27.33 4.99 -47.93
CA THR A 252 -27.15 6.21 -48.72
C THR A 252 -25.67 6.43 -49.02
N ILE A 253 -25.37 6.47 -50.31
CA ILE A 253 -24.14 6.96 -50.90
C ILE A 253 -24.29 8.48 -51.01
N SER A 254 -23.31 9.25 -50.54
CA SER A 254 -23.04 10.56 -51.13
C SER A 254 -21.53 10.77 -51.18
N ALA A 255 -21.04 10.90 -52.41
CA ALA A 255 -19.67 11.19 -52.77
C ALA A 255 -19.59 12.65 -53.20
N ALA A 256 -18.58 13.37 -52.72
CA ALA A 256 -17.82 14.41 -53.43
C ALA A 256 -16.80 15.02 -52.45
N ARG A 257 -15.59 15.45 -52.80
CA ARG A 257 -14.67 15.28 -53.93
C ARG A 257 -13.44 16.16 -53.55
N SER A 258 -12.22 15.67 -53.81
CA SER A 258 -10.93 16.38 -54.01
C SER A 258 -10.43 17.35 -52.91
N THR A 259 -9.18 17.28 -52.45
CA THR A 259 -7.91 17.50 -53.20
C THR A 259 -6.76 16.86 -52.38
N GLN A 260 -5.98 15.91 -52.93
CA GLN A 260 -4.75 16.06 -53.73
C GLN A 260 -3.59 16.82 -53.08
N GLY A 261 -2.44 16.14 -52.97
CA GLY A 261 -1.11 16.65 -52.57
C GLY A 261 -0.48 15.77 -51.47
N SER A 262 0.03 14.56 -51.73
CA SER A 262 1.27 14.23 -52.46
C SER A 262 2.41 15.23 -52.18
N THR A 263 3.34 14.87 -51.28
CA THR A 263 4.74 14.52 -51.61
C THR A 263 5.59 14.38 -50.34
N ARG A 264 6.08 13.16 -50.06
CA ARG A 264 7.46 12.94 -49.57
C ARG A 264 8.37 13.07 -50.83
N PRO A 265 9.67 13.44 -50.75
CA PRO A 265 10.66 12.54 -50.15
C PRO A 265 11.96 13.20 -49.60
N THR A 266 12.83 12.34 -49.05
CA THR A 266 14.32 12.39 -49.07
C THR A 266 15.11 13.35 -48.18
N ALA A 267 15.99 12.71 -47.39
CA ALA A 267 17.23 13.24 -46.82
C ALA A 267 18.24 13.64 -47.90
N PRO A 268 19.32 14.33 -47.50
CA PRO A 268 20.64 13.74 -47.75
C PRO A 268 21.60 13.79 -46.55
N ALA A 269 22.52 12.84 -46.54
CA ALA A 269 23.76 12.85 -45.78
C ALA A 269 24.89 13.55 -46.58
N HIS A 270 25.87 14.12 -45.88
CA HIS A 270 27.33 14.14 -46.16
C HIS A 270 27.97 15.18 -45.20
N ALA A 271 28.81 14.75 -44.25
CA ALA A 271 30.29 14.77 -44.28
C ALA A 271 30.85 16.16 -43.86
N THR A 272 31.86 16.39 -43.02
CA THR A 272 32.92 15.58 -42.39
C THR A 272 33.78 16.54 -41.51
N LEU A 273 34.56 15.98 -40.56
CA LEU A 273 35.81 16.54 -39.97
C LEU A 273 35.64 17.75 -39.02
N SER A 274 36.35 17.96 -37.91
CA SER A 274 37.58 17.42 -37.33
C SER A 274 37.72 18.00 -35.90
N GLY A 275 38.47 17.35 -35.01
CA GLY A 275 39.15 18.05 -33.90
C GLY A 275 38.84 17.57 -32.48
N ALA A 276 39.58 16.55 -32.03
CA ALA A 276 39.76 16.23 -30.61
C ALA A 276 40.90 17.11 -29.99
N PRO A 277 41.31 16.87 -28.73
CA PRO A 277 41.32 17.84 -27.64
C PRO A 277 42.67 18.58 -27.45
N ARG A 278 42.69 19.70 -26.72
CA ARG A 278 43.95 20.33 -26.31
C ARG A 278 44.01 20.70 -24.83
N ARG A 279 44.93 19.99 -24.16
CA ARG A 279 45.57 20.31 -22.87
C ARG A 279 46.39 21.61 -22.95
N THR A 280 46.41 22.36 -21.85
CA THR A 280 47.49 23.25 -21.38
C THR A 280 47.35 23.30 -19.85
N ARG A 281 48.08 22.54 -19.03
CA ARG A 281 49.48 22.66 -18.54
C ARG A 281 50.06 24.08 -18.44
N ALA A 282 50.36 24.48 -17.19
CA ALA A 282 51.51 25.25 -16.67
C ALA A 282 51.06 26.06 -15.42
N ARG A 283 51.79 26.27 -14.32
CA ARG A 283 53.05 25.78 -13.73
C ARG A 283 53.11 26.45 -12.33
N ALA A 284 53.25 25.70 -11.23
CA ALA A 284 54.40 25.65 -10.32
C ALA A 284 54.94 26.98 -9.71
N ALA A 285 54.89 27.06 -8.36
CA ALA A 285 55.90 27.50 -7.38
C ALA A 285 55.20 27.51 -6.01
N GLY A 286 55.60 26.87 -4.91
CA GLY A 286 56.92 26.44 -4.46
C GLY A 286 57.58 27.54 -3.63
N MET A 287 57.39 27.56 -2.30
CA MET A 287 58.47 27.76 -1.31
C MET A 287 57.99 27.62 0.14
N THR A 288 58.89 27.04 0.92
CA THR A 288 58.97 26.66 2.32
C THR A 288 59.14 27.82 3.32
N THR A 289 58.70 27.62 4.58
CA THR A 289 59.40 27.92 5.87
C THR A 289 58.46 27.44 7.01
N ALA A 290 58.74 26.45 7.84
CA ALA A 290 59.81 26.25 8.83
C ALA A 290 59.82 27.28 9.98
N GLY A 291 59.67 26.78 11.23
CA GLY A 291 60.08 27.47 12.48
C GLY A 291 58.96 27.67 13.50
N ARG A 292 58.84 26.77 14.50
CA ARG A 292 59.28 26.95 15.91
C ARG A 292 58.31 27.78 16.77
N ASP A 293 57.59 27.17 17.71
CA ASP A 293 58.03 26.79 19.08
C ASP A 293 57.86 27.95 20.08
N ARG A 294 56.91 27.80 21.03
CA ARG A 294 57.10 27.95 22.50
C ARG A 294 55.79 28.22 23.27
N SER A 295 55.45 27.24 24.09
CA SER A 295 55.08 27.35 25.51
C SER A 295 54.56 28.69 26.08
N HIS A 296 53.35 28.67 26.64
CA HIS A 296 53.09 29.35 27.92
C HIS A 296 52.12 28.54 28.81
N ARG A 297 52.56 28.34 30.06
CA ARG A 297 51.93 27.67 31.21
C ARG A 297 50.71 28.44 31.77
N PRO A 298 49.86 27.82 32.62
CA PRO A 298 48.71 28.44 33.26
C PRO A 298 49.06 29.09 34.60
N SER A 299 48.33 30.14 34.98
CA SER A 299 48.37 30.73 36.33
C SER A 299 47.03 30.54 37.03
N ALA A 300 47.10 29.90 38.19
CA ALA A 300 46.04 29.83 39.19
C ALA A 300 45.99 31.13 40.00
N SER A 301 44.79 31.54 40.44
CA SER A 301 44.64 32.41 41.60
C SER A 301 43.40 32.02 42.41
N ARG A 302 43.66 31.78 43.69
CA ARG A 302 42.78 31.42 44.80
C ARG A 302 41.76 32.51 45.15
N ARG A 303 40.62 32.05 45.68
CA ARG A 303 39.73 32.78 46.60
C ARG A 303 40.41 33.04 47.96
N PRO A 304 39.93 34.03 48.70
CA PRO A 304 39.17 33.72 49.91
C PRO A 304 37.66 33.96 49.74
#